data_AF-A0A1N6TWK1-F1
#
_entry.id   AF-A0A1N6TWK1-F1
#
_cell.length_a   1.000
_cell.length_b   1.000
_cell.length_c   1.000
_cell.angle_alpha   90.00
_cell.angle_beta   90.00
_cell.angle_gamma   90.00
#
_symmetry.space_group_name_H-M   'P 1'
#
loop_
_entity.id
_entity.type
_entity.pdbx_description
1 polymer ?
#
loop_
_entity_poly.entity_id
_entity_poly.type
_entity_poly.pdbx_seq_one_letter_code
_entity_poly.pdbx_strand_id
1 'polypeptide(L)' 'MCADLAEAVNEPIAIDPVDEVLSYHAGDIRAAILTLLKDCVHLREQLALMEASMSRGMTRGWRPAFERP' A
#
# COMPACT_ATOMS: atom_id res chain seq x y z
N MET A 1 -24.84 5.89 -37.35
CA MET A 1 -23.39 5.67 -37.41
C MET A 1 -22.72 6.92 -36.85
N CYS A 2 -22.61 6.99 -35.52
CA CYS A 2 -21.87 7.98 -34.72
C CYS A 2 -22.19 7.68 -33.24
N ALA A 3 -21.84 6.49 -32.76
CA ALA A 3 -22.00 6.10 -31.36
C ALA A 3 -20.70 5.52 -30.76
N ASP A 4 -19.55 5.79 -31.40
CA ASP A 4 -18.27 5.16 -31.04
C ASP A 4 -17.20 6.16 -30.56
N LEU A 5 -17.52 7.44 -30.38
CA LEU A 5 -16.55 8.46 -29.93
C LEU A 5 -16.68 8.84 -28.43
N ALA A 6 -17.75 8.41 -27.75
CA ALA A 6 -17.97 8.73 -26.34
C ALA A 6 -17.43 7.67 -25.36
N GLU A 7 -17.20 6.43 -25.83
CA GLU A 7 -16.79 5.32 -24.95
C GLU A 7 -15.27 5.26 -24.70
N ALA A 8 -14.46 5.95 -25.51
CA ALA A 8 -12.99 5.88 -25.43
C ALA A 8 -12.36 6.76 -24.32
N VAL A 9 -13.16 7.53 -23.59
CA VAL A 9 -12.69 8.39 -22.47
C VAL A 9 -13.02 7.81 -21.08
N ASN A 10 -13.56 6.59 -21.01
CA ASN A 10 -13.97 5.95 -19.76
C ASN A 10 -13.15 4.69 -19.41
N GLU A 11 -11.88 4.64 -19.80
CA GLU A 11 -10.93 3.83 -19.03
C GLU A 11 -10.42 4.70 -17.87
N PRO A 12 -10.58 4.27 -16.60
CA PRO A 12 -9.95 4.99 -15.51
C PRO A 12 -8.45 4.97 -15.81
N ILE A 13 -7.86 6.17 -16.00
CA ILE A 13 -6.42 6.32 -16.03
C ILE A 13 -5.93 5.70 -14.72
N ALA A 14 -5.44 4.47 -14.78
CA ALA A 14 -4.85 3.80 -13.64
C ALA A 14 -3.56 4.56 -13.34
N ILE A 15 -3.67 5.56 -12.46
CA ILE A 15 -2.54 6.35 -12.00
C ILE A 15 -1.56 5.36 -11.37
N ASP A 16 -0.29 5.40 -11.78
CA ASP A 16 0.75 4.58 -11.16
C ASP A 16 0.78 4.90 -9.65
N PRO A 17 0.69 3.91 -8.76
CA PRO A 17 0.80 4.13 -7.32
C PRO A 17 2.06 4.93 -6.92
N VAL A 18 3.14 4.82 -7.70
CA VAL A 18 4.35 5.64 -7.48
C VAL A 18 4.07 7.11 -7.76
N ASP A 19 3.39 7.43 -8.86
CA ASP A 19 3.02 8.80 -9.22
C ASP A 19 2.03 9.40 -8.22
N GLU A 20 1.10 8.58 -7.71
CA GLU A 20 0.18 8.98 -6.64
C GLU A 20 0.96 9.38 -5.38
N VAL A 21 1.88 8.54 -4.91
CA VAL A 21 2.72 8.83 -3.73
C VAL A 21 3.59 10.07 -3.95
N LEU A 22 4.18 10.22 -5.14
CA LEU A 22 4.99 11.39 -5.48
C LEU A 22 4.17 12.68 -5.50
N SER A 23 2.90 12.62 -5.92
CA SER A 23 2.00 13.77 -5.94
C SER A 23 1.75 14.33 -4.53
N TYR A 24 1.64 13.46 -3.52
CA TYR A 24 1.50 13.85 -2.11
C TYR A 24 2.74 14.55 -1.55
N HIS A 25 3.91 14.29 -2.14
CA HIS A 25 5.18 14.87 -1.72
C HIS A 25 5.67 15.99 -2.65
N ALA A 26 4.80 16.55 -3.49
CA ALA A 26 5.15 17.59 -4.46
C ALA A 26 6.36 17.23 -5.36
N GLY A 27 6.52 15.94 -5.66
CA GLY A 27 7.65 15.40 -6.41
C GLY A 27 8.94 15.21 -5.61
N ASP A 28 8.97 15.45 -4.29
CA ASP A 28 10.12 15.12 -3.45
C ASP A 28 10.20 13.62 -3.19
N ILE A 29 11.01 12.97 -4.02
CA ILE A 29 11.28 11.52 -3.96
C ILE A 29 11.86 11.11 -2.59
N ARG A 30 12.71 11.94 -1.98
CA ARG A 30 13.33 11.60 -0.68
C ARG A 30 12.30 11.64 0.43
N ALA A 31 11.42 12.65 0.43
CA ALA A 31 10.33 12.74 1.39
C ALA A 31 9.36 11.55 1.23
N ALA A 32 9.01 11.18 0.00
CA ALA A 32 8.17 10.03 -0.30
C ALA A 32 8.76 8.71 0.23
N ILE A 33 10.03 8.42 -0.09
CA ILE A 33 10.70 7.22 0.39
C ILE A 33 10.78 7.20 1.92
N LEU A 34 11.10 8.34 2.56
CA LEU A 34 11.15 8.42 4.01
C LEU A 34 9.80 8.13 4.67
N THR A 35 8.70 8.62 4.10
CA THR A 35 7.35 8.31 4.58
C THR A 35 7.08 6.81 4.47
N LEU A 36 7.31 6.21 3.30
CA LEU A 36 7.10 4.78 3.10
C LEU A 36 7.92 3.91 4.05
N LEU A 37 9.18 4.29 4.30
CA LEU A 37 10.01 3.58 5.29
C LEU A 37 9.45 3.67 6.71
N LYS A 38 8.93 4.84 7.11
CA LYS A 38 8.27 5.00 8.41
C LYS A 38 6.99 4.18 8.50
N ASP A 39 6.20 4.16 7.43
CA ASP A 39 4.96 3.38 7.37
C ASP A 39 5.26 1.88 7.47
N CYS A 40 6.29 1.39 6.80
CA CYS A 40 6.75 0.00 6.95
C CYS A 40 7.16 -0.32 8.38
N VAL A 41 7.92 0.55 9.05
CA VAL A 41 8.29 0.36 10.46
C VAL A 41 7.05 0.30 11.34
N HIS A 42 6.14 1.26 11.18
CA HIS A 42 4.90 1.32 11.95
C HIS A 42 4.02 0.08 11.76
N LEU A 43 3.88 -0.41 10.52
CA LEU A 43 3.12 -1.63 10.24
C LEU A 43 3.75 -2.87 10.88
N ARG A 44 5.08 -2.98 10.88
CA ARG A 44 5.78 -4.07 11.57
C ARG A 44 5.55 -4.03 13.07
N GLU A 45 5.56 -2.85 13.68
CA GLU A 45 5.24 -2.67 15.10
C GLU A 45 3.80 -3.09 15.40
N GLN A 46 2.82 -2.66 14.60
CA GLN A 46 1.44 -3.08 14.76
C GLN A 46 1.28 -4.60 14.64
N LEU A 47 1.96 -5.23 13.66
CA LEU A 47 1.93 -6.68 13.49
C LEU A 47 2.57 -7.41 14.68
N ALA A 48 3.66 -6.89 15.24
CA ALA A 48 4.28 -7.46 16.44
C ALA A 48 3.35 -7.37 17.67
N LEU A 49 2.66 -6.24 17.84
CA LEU A 49 1.65 -6.06 18.90
C LEU A 49 0.46 -7.00 18.72
N MET A 50 0.00 -7.17 17.48
CA MET A 50 -1.07 -8.12 17.15
C MET A 50 -0.65 -9.56 17.41
N GLU A 51 0.56 -9.96 17.00
CA GLU A 51 1.09 -11.30 17.29
C GLU A 51 1.18 -11.56 18.79
N ALA A 52 1.62 -10.59 19.58
CA ALA A 52 1.74 -10.71 21.03
C ALA A 52 0.36 -10.79 21.75
N SER A 53 -0.67 -10.14 21.19
CA SER A 53 -2.02 -10.09 21.78
C SER A 53 -2.92 -11.23 21.31
N MET A 54 -2.69 -11.79 20.12
CA MET A 54 -3.50 -12.86 19.56
C MET A 54 -3.21 -14.21 20.23
N SER A 55 -4.27 -14.95 20.56
CA SER A 55 -4.11 -16.33 21.05
C SER A 55 -3.74 -17.27 19.89
N ARG A 56 -2.94 -18.31 20.18
CA ARG A 56 -2.57 -19.35 19.19
C ARG A 56 -3.79 -20.02 18.52
N GLY A 57 -4.92 -20.08 19.23
CA GLY A 57 -6.18 -20.63 18.71
C GLY A 57 -6.89 -19.71 17.73
N MET A 58 -6.79 -18.39 17.90
CA MET A 58 -7.44 -17.40 17.05
C MET A 58 -6.89 -17.44 15.61
N THR A 59 -5.57 -17.54 15.44
CA THR A 59 -4.92 -17.56 14.12
C THR A 59 -4.70 -18.97 13.57
N ARG A 60 -5.20 -20.02 14.25
CA ARG A 60 -4.93 -21.43 13.94
C ARG A 60 -3.44 -21.73 13.73
N GLY A 61 -2.59 -21.10 14.54
CA GLY A 61 -1.13 -21.26 14.47
C GLY A 61 -0.42 -20.46 13.36
N TRP A 62 -1.14 -19.66 12.56
CA TRP A 62 -0.51 -18.73 11.63
C TRP A 62 0.23 -17.61 12.38
N ARG A 63 1.41 -17.23 11.87
CA ARG A 63 2.24 -16.13 12.38
C ARG A 63 2.66 -15.21 11.24
N PRO A 64 2.71 -13.88 11.47
CA PRO A 64 3.14 -12.94 10.46
C PRO A 64 4.62 -13.15 10.11
N ALA A 65 4.92 -13.12 8.82
CA ALA A 65 6.29 -13.08 8.30
C ALA A 65 6.66 -11.62 8.04
N PHE A 66 7.67 -11.11 8.73
CA PHE A 66 8.05 -9.71 8.62
C PHE A 66 9.03 -9.46 7.46
N GLU A 67 9.67 -10.49 6.94
CA GLU A 67 10.66 -10.38 5.87
C GLU A 67 10.07 -10.90 4.56
N ARG A 68 10.39 -10.21 3.46
CA ARG A 68 10.11 -10.70 2.12
C ARG A 68 11.18 -11.74 1.75
N PRO A 69 10.82 -12.88 1.13
CA PRO A 69 11.80 -13.83 0.61
C PRO A 69 12.64 -13.23 -0.53
#